data_AF-A0A1I2UGB4-F1
#
_entry.id   AF-A0A1I2UGB4-F1
#
_cell.length_a   1.000
_cell.length_b   1.000
_cell.length_c   1.000
_cell.angle_alpha   90.00
_cell.angle_beta   90.00
_cell.angle_gamma   90.00
#
_symmetry.space_group_name_H-M   'P 1'
#
loop_
_entity.id
_entity.type
_entity.pdbx_description
1 polymer ?
#
loop_
_entity_poly.entity_id
_entity_poly.type
_entity_poly.pdbx_seq_one_letter_code
_entity_poly.pdbx_strand_id
1 'polypeptide(L)'
;MKVYCSSKEKLINIVCRMVLIFLAGWFLLFLVQLMRWTNAIDITIGLGTQIRPIAWSSVNKVLTIQWVELIGYSLSTVILIFLSSRFIITCLGKLDIKRLFNRHNTKLLWGITITDFFFEFFSLNIEILFGLREIQISSEMIISPLLFLIMTLMYEVAVSITEENELTI
;
A
#
# COMPACT_ATOMS: atom_id res chain seq x y z
N MET A 1 -34.18 16.46 -0.87
CA MET A 1 -32.93 16.04 -0.20
C MET A 1 -32.45 14.61 -0.54
N LYS A 2 -33.29 13.69 -1.06
CA LYS A 2 -32.87 12.31 -1.44
C LYS A 2 -31.99 12.21 -2.71
N VAL A 3 -32.18 13.10 -3.69
CA VAL A 3 -31.50 13.03 -5.01
C VAL A 3 -30.00 13.35 -4.91
N TYR A 4 -29.60 14.23 -3.98
CA TYR A 4 -28.19 14.60 -3.80
C TYR A 4 -27.36 13.49 -3.10
N CYS A 5 -28.00 12.71 -2.22
CA CYS A 5 -27.32 11.64 -1.48
C CYS A 5 -26.97 10.45 -2.40
N SER A 6 -27.87 10.08 -3.33
CA SER A 6 -27.61 8.99 -4.28
C SER A 6 -26.49 9.31 -5.27
N SER A 7 -26.30 10.59 -5.62
CA SER A 7 -25.21 11.01 -6.50
C SER A 7 -23.83 10.84 -5.83
N LYS A 8 -23.71 11.19 -4.55
CA LYS A 8 -22.46 11.04 -3.78
C LYS A 8 -22.11 9.58 -3.56
N GLU A 9 -23.09 8.77 -3.18
CA GLU A 9 -22.92 7.32 -3.02
C GLU A 9 -22.48 6.63 -4.32
N LYS A 10 -23.09 7.02 -5.46
CA LYS A 10 -22.69 6.51 -6.76
C LYS A 10 -21.25 6.91 -7.11
N LEU A 11 -20.87 8.16 -6.86
CA LEU A 11 -19.50 8.65 -7.09
C LEU A 11 -18.48 7.89 -6.25
N ILE A 12 -18.72 7.74 -4.94
CA ILE A 12 -17.80 7.02 -4.05
C ILE A 12 -17.64 5.57 -4.48
N ASN A 13 -18.74 4.88 -4.83
CA ASN A 13 -18.67 3.53 -5.35
C ASN A 13 -17.85 3.41 -6.65
N ILE A 14 -17.94 4.40 -7.55
CA ILE A 14 -17.12 4.43 -8.77
C ILE A 14 -15.64 4.60 -8.41
N VAL A 15 -15.32 5.55 -7.51
CA VAL A 15 -13.94 5.78 -7.05
C VAL A 15 -13.36 4.55 -6.38
N CYS A 16 -14.08 3.90 -5.46
CA CYS A 16 -13.64 2.66 -4.81
C CYS A 16 -13.35 1.56 -5.84
N ARG A 17 -14.20 1.40 -6.86
CA ARG A 17 -13.95 0.43 -7.94
C ARG A 17 -12.70 0.78 -8.76
N MET A 18 -12.50 2.05 -9.08
CA MET A 18 -11.28 2.49 -9.78
C MET A 18 -10.03 2.20 -8.94
N VAL A 19 -10.04 2.50 -7.65
CA VAL A 19 -8.92 2.19 -6.74
C VAL A 19 -8.63 0.69 -6.72
N LEU A 20 -9.65 -0.17 -6.65
CA LEU A 20 -9.45 -1.63 -6.71
C LEU A 20 -8.82 -2.09 -8.04
N ILE A 21 -9.21 -1.48 -9.16
CA ILE A 21 -8.59 -1.75 -10.47
C ILE A 21 -7.12 -1.34 -10.47
N PHE A 22 -6.79 -0.17 -9.92
CA PHE A 22 -5.40 0.27 -9.78
C PHE A 22 -4.57 -0.66 -8.89
N LEU A 23 -5.13 -1.11 -7.76
CA LEU A 23 -4.47 -2.08 -6.86
C LEU A 23 -4.24 -3.43 -7.55
N ALA A 24 -5.22 -3.92 -8.31
CA ALA A 24 -5.08 -5.15 -9.09
C ALA A 24 -4.01 -5.00 -10.19
N GLY A 25 -4.01 -3.87 -10.90
CA GLY A 25 -2.98 -3.56 -11.90
C GLY A 25 -1.59 -3.49 -11.29
N TRP A 26 -1.45 -2.85 -10.13
CA TRP A 26 -0.18 -2.78 -9.39
C TRP A 26 0.29 -4.17 -8.96
N PHE A 27 -0.61 -5.01 -8.44
CA PHE A 27 -0.27 -6.39 -8.08
C PHE A 27 0.24 -7.19 -9.29
N LEU A 28 -0.40 -7.06 -10.46
CA LEU A 28 0.06 -7.73 -11.68
C LEU A 28 1.45 -7.26 -12.11
N LEU A 29 1.70 -5.95 -12.06
CA LEU A 29 3.03 -5.39 -12.36
C LEU A 29 4.09 -5.90 -11.39
N PHE A 30 3.76 -5.97 -10.10
CA PHE A 30 4.62 -6.55 -9.08
C PHE A 30 4.93 -8.03 -9.35
N LEU A 31 3.94 -8.85 -9.76
CA LEU A 31 4.19 -10.25 -10.12
C LEU A 31 5.11 -10.39 -11.33
N VAL A 32 4.94 -9.56 -12.36
CA VAL A 32 5.83 -9.53 -13.53
C VAL A 32 7.25 -9.17 -13.10
N GLN A 33 7.39 -8.17 -12.22
CA GLN A 33 8.67 -7.77 -11.64
C GLN A 33 9.33 -8.92 -10.88
N LEU A 34 8.58 -9.60 -10.01
CA LEU A 34 9.07 -10.71 -9.19
C LEU A 34 9.51 -11.91 -10.04
N MET A 35 8.75 -12.24 -11.09
CA MET A 35 9.13 -13.26 -12.06
C MET A 35 10.43 -12.89 -12.78
N ARG A 36 10.63 -11.60 -13.10
CA ARG A 36 11.87 -11.15 -13.72
C ARG A 36 13.06 -11.24 -12.76
N TRP A 37 12.87 -10.85 -11.51
CA TRP A 37 13.89 -10.89 -10.47
C TRP A 37 14.36 -12.30 -10.10
N THR A 38 13.46 -13.27 -10.21
CA THR A 38 13.75 -14.69 -9.99
C THR A 38 14.22 -15.41 -11.27
N ASN A 39 14.46 -14.67 -12.36
CA ASN A 39 14.84 -15.20 -13.67
C ASN A 39 13.85 -16.25 -14.24
N ALA A 40 12.59 -16.20 -13.81
CA ALA A 40 11.54 -17.07 -14.35
C ALA A 40 11.10 -16.63 -15.77
N ILE A 41 11.31 -15.36 -16.11
CA ILE A 41 11.04 -14.79 -17.45
C ILE A 41 12.22 -13.96 -17.94
N ASP A 42 12.46 -13.98 -19.26
CA ASP A 42 13.52 -13.23 -19.94
C ASP A 42 13.07 -11.98 -20.69
N ILE A 43 11.88 -11.47 -20.33
CA ILE A 43 11.32 -10.28 -20.94
C ILE A 43 12.04 -9.04 -20.38
N THR A 44 12.60 -8.23 -21.27
CA THR A 44 13.07 -6.87 -20.96
C THR A 44 12.10 -5.88 -21.57
N ILE A 45 11.35 -5.16 -20.74
CA ILE A 45 10.47 -4.10 -21.21
C ILE A 45 11.31 -2.83 -21.30
N GLY A 46 11.75 -2.52 -22.52
CA GLY A 46 12.63 -1.40 -22.83
C GLY A 46 11.86 -0.08 -22.88
N LEU A 47 11.74 0.61 -21.75
CA LEU A 47 11.25 2.00 -21.64
C LEU A 47 11.90 2.72 -20.45
N GLY A 48 13.20 2.46 -20.19
CA GLY A 48 13.88 2.95 -18.99
C GLY A 48 13.32 2.39 -17.67
N THR A 49 12.32 1.51 -17.75
CA THR A 49 11.54 0.97 -16.63
C THR A 49 12.33 0.04 -15.72
N GLN A 50 11.98 0.06 -14.44
CA GLN A 50 12.57 -0.66 -13.31
C GLN A 50 12.49 -2.20 -13.40
N ILE A 51 11.93 -2.76 -14.47
CA ILE A 51 11.85 -4.21 -14.73
C ILE A 51 13.17 -4.73 -15.31
N ARG A 52 14.18 -4.81 -14.44
CA ARG A 52 15.54 -5.25 -14.77
C ARG A 52 15.89 -6.52 -13.99
N PRO A 53 16.77 -7.38 -14.54
CA PRO A 53 17.27 -8.53 -13.79
C PRO A 53 18.07 -8.07 -12.56
N ILE A 54 18.00 -8.84 -11.47
CA ILE A 54 18.79 -8.60 -10.25
C ILE A 54 20.25 -8.93 -10.52
N ALA A 55 21.15 -8.05 -10.08
CA ALA A 55 22.59 -8.28 -10.11
C ALA A 55 23.01 -9.00 -8.83
N TRP A 56 22.74 -10.31 -8.75
CA TRP A 56 23.04 -11.10 -7.57
C TRP A 56 24.54 -11.09 -7.26
N SER A 57 24.89 -10.70 -6.03
CA SER A 57 26.27 -10.66 -5.58
C SER A 57 26.78 -12.06 -5.25
N SER A 58 28.03 -12.35 -5.63
CA SER A 58 28.75 -13.56 -5.19
C SER A 58 29.24 -13.47 -3.74
N VAL A 59 29.19 -12.29 -3.12
CA VAL A 59 29.60 -12.07 -1.73
C VAL A 59 28.42 -12.38 -0.80
N ASN A 60 28.53 -13.46 -0.01
CA ASN A 60 27.46 -13.94 0.88
C ASN A 60 26.80 -12.84 1.72
N LYS A 61 27.57 -11.93 2.32
CA LYS A 61 27.01 -10.82 3.13
C LYS A 61 26.09 -9.90 2.31
N VAL A 62 26.51 -9.56 1.10
CA VAL A 62 25.75 -8.68 0.19
C VAL A 62 24.54 -9.43 -0.35
N LEU A 63 24.70 -10.72 -0.69
CA LEU A 63 23.61 -11.59 -1.11
C LEU A 63 22.52 -11.69 -0.04
N THR A 64 22.88 -11.81 1.25
CA THR A 64 21.92 -11.81 2.35
C THR A 64 21.12 -10.50 2.41
N ILE A 65 21.78 -9.35 2.25
CA ILE A 65 21.10 -8.05 2.23
C ILE A 65 20.13 -7.98 1.03
N GLN A 66 20.56 -8.41 -0.16
CA GLN A 66 19.70 -8.46 -1.34
C GLN A 66 18.45 -9.33 -1.12
N TRP A 67 18.58 -10.46 -0.43
CA TRP A 67 17.43 -11.28 -0.08
C TRP A 67 16.50 -10.59 0.92
N VAL A 68 17.05 -9.92 1.94
CA VAL A 68 16.25 -9.17 2.92
C VAL A 68 15.47 -8.05 2.24
N GLU A 69 16.11 -7.28 1.36
CA GLU A 69 15.47 -6.23 0.58
C GLU A 69 14.36 -6.77 -0.31
N LEU A 70 14.63 -7.86 -1.05
CA LEU A 70 13.64 -8.48 -1.93
C LEU A 70 12.43 -9.01 -1.15
N ILE A 71 12.66 -9.72 -0.05
CA ILE A 71 11.59 -10.26 0.80
C ILE A 71 10.81 -9.12 1.46
N GLY A 72 11.52 -8.12 1.99
CA GLY A 72 10.94 -6.95 2.64
C GLY A 72 10.02 -6.18 1.70
N TYR A 73 10.52 -5.81 0.53
CA TYR A 73 9.74 -5.15 -0.53
C TYR A 73 8.54 -5.99 -0.97
N SER A 74 8.74 -7.30 -1.15
CA SER A 74 7.66 -8.20 -1.61
C SER A 74 6.55 -8.31 -0.57
N LEU A 75 6.90 -8.53 0.70
CA LEU A 75 5.94 -8.67 1.79
C LEU A 75 5.19 -7.36 2.03
N SER A 76 5.90 -6.23 2.11
CA SER A 76 5.26 -4.93 2.33
C SER A 76 4.30 -4.58 1.19
N THR A 77 4.69 -4.82 -0.07
CA THR A 77 3.82 -4.61 -1.25
C THR A 77 2.54 -5.46 -1.16
N VAL A 78 2.67 -6.77 -0.91
CA VAL A 78 1.51 -7.67 -0.85
C VAL A 78 0.57 -7.32 0.31
N ILE A 79 1.12 -7.05 1.50
CA ILE A 79 0.33 -6.67 2.68
C ILE A 79 -0.38 -5.33 2.43
N LEU A 80 0.31 -4.34 1.85
CA LEU A 80 -0.25 -3.02 1.59
C LEU A 80 -1.42 -3.11 0.60
N ILE A 81 -1.26 -3.85 -0.49
CA ILE A 81 -2.33 -4.11 -1.46
C ILE A 81 -3.51 -4.84 -0.80
N PHE A 82 -3.24 -5.85 0.02
CA PHE A 82 -4.28 -6.63 0.69
C PHE A 82 -5.10 -5.77 1.67
N LEU A 83 -4.43 -5.04 2.57
CA LEU A 83 -5.09 -4.19 3.56
C LEU A 83 -5.85 -3.04 2.90
N SER A 84 -5.24 -2.40 1.89
CA SER A 84 -5.89 -1.34 1.11
C SER A 84 -7.13 -1.85 0.38
N SER A 85 -7.04 -3.02 -0.25
CA SER A 85 -8.20 -3.64 -0.91
C SER A 85 -9.31 -3.95 0.09
N ARG A 86 -8.97 -4.51 1.26
CA ARG A 86 -9.93 -4.78 2.33
C ARG A 86 -10.63 -3.51 2.79
N PHE A 87 -9.88 -2.44 3.04
CA PHE A 87 -10.43 -1.15 3.42
C PHE A 87 -11.36 -0.57 2.34
N ILE A 88 -10.94 -0.55 1.07
CA ILE A 88 -11.77 -0.03 -0.02
C ILE A 88 -13.05 -0.85 -0.24
N ILE A 89 -12.99 -2.17 -0.02
CA ILE A 89 -14.18 -3.04 -0.09
C ILE A 89 -15.18 -2.70 1.03
N THR A 90 -14.74 -2.28 2.22
CA THR A 90 -15.70 -1.88 3.28
C THR A 90 -16.45 -0.61 2.91
N CYS A 91 -15.84 0.27 2.10
CA CYS A 91 -16.47 1.47 1.54
C CYS A 91 -17.46 1.19 0.38
N LEU A 92 -17.50 -0.03 -0.16
CA LEU A 92 -18.45 -0.39 -1.24
C LEU A 92 -19.86 -0.67 -0.73
N GLY A 93 -20.84 -0.19 -1.50
CA GLY A 93 -22.26 -0.36 -1.28
C GLY A 93 -22.91 0.90 -0.71
N LYS A 94 -23.89 0.70 0.18
CA LYS A 94 -24.57 1.82 0.87
C LYS A 94 -23.64 2.45 1.88
N LEU A 95 -23.50 3.78 1.81
CA LEU A 95 -22.76 4.59 2.76
C LEU A 95 -23.54 4.67 4.07
N ASP A 96 -23.25 3.72 4.96
CA ASP A 96 -23.72 3.73 6.33
C ASP A 96 -22.58 4.19 7.24
N ILE A 97 -22.84 5.24 8.02
CA ILE A 97 -21.89 5.83 8.97
C ILE A 97 -21.34 4.75 9.90
N LYS A 98 -22.19 3.83 10.39
CA LYS A 98 -21.79 2.75 11.31
C LYS A 98 -20.86 1.72 10.66
N ARG A 99 -21.05 1.49 9.36
CA ARG A 99 -20.23 0.56 8.60
C ARG A 99 -18.88 1.17 8.22
N LEU A 100 -18.85 2.47 8.00
CA LEU A 100 -17.63 3.20 7.67
C LEU A 100 -16.83 3.47 8.96
N PHE A 101 -17.36 4.23 9.90
CA PHE A 101 -16.66 4.61 11.12
C PHE A 101 -16.78 3.53 12.21
N ASN A 102 -15.86 2.57 12.18
CA ASN A 102 -15.75 1.55 13.20
C ASN A 102 -14.29 1.18 13.50
N ARG A 103 -14.07 0.56 14.66
CA ARG A 103 -12.74 0.11 15.11
C ARG A 103 -12.08 -0.90 14.18
N HIS A 104 -12.85 -1.65 13.39
CA HIS A 104 -12.27 -2.58 12.42
C HIS A 104 -11.53 -1.83 11.32
N ASN A 105 -12.16 -0.80 10.74
CA ASN A 105 -11.55 0.07 9.74
C ASN A 105 -10.39 0.89 10.32
N THR A 106 -10.44 1.30 11.59
CA THR A 106 -9.30 1.91 12.28
C THR A 106 -8.10 0.96 12.34
N LYS A 107 -8.30 -0.31 12.69
CA LYS A 107 -7.23 -1.32 12.70
C LYS A 107 -6.64 -1.55 11.30
N LEU A 108 -7.49 -1.56 10.26
CA LEU A 108 -7.03 -1.65 8.88
C LEU A 108 -6.14 -0.46 8.49
N LEU A 109 -6.54 0.76 8.82
CA LEU A 109 -5.78 1.99 8.54
C LEU A 109 -4.44 2.03 9.27
N TRP A 110 -4.39 1.59 10.54
CA TRP A 110 -3.13 1.41 11.26
C TRP A 110 -2.22 0.39 10.57
N GLY A 111 -2.77 -0.73 10.12
CA GLY A 111 -2.03 -1.73 9.36
C GLY A 111 -1.47 -1.15 8.05
N ILE A 112 -2.27 -0.38 7.31
CA ILE A 112 -1.84 0.32 6.09
C ILE A 112 -0.69 1.28 6.40
N THR A 113 -0.83 2.12 7.43
CA THR A 113 0.17 3.12 7.82
C THR A 113 1.51 2.48 8.18
N ILE A 114 1.49 1.42 8.99
CA ILE A 114 2.73 0.71 9.38
C ILE A 114 3.35 0.05 8.15
N THR A 115 2.54 -0.56 7.30
CA THR A 115 3.05 -1.26 6.11
C THR A 115 3.60 -0.26 5.09
N ASP A 116 2.99 0.92 4.95
CA ASP A 116 3.45 2.01 4.09
C ASP A 116 4.87 2.45 4.47
N PHE A 117 5.18 2.59 5.76
CA PHE A 117 6.53 2.88 6.22
C PHE A 117 7.56 1.84 5.75
N PHE A 118 7.26 0.54 5.90
CA PHE A 118 8.16 -0.51 5.42
C PHE A 118 8.23 -0.55 3.90
N PHE A 119 7.11 -0.33 3.21
CA PHE A 119 7.07 -0.26 1.75
C PHE A 119 7.99 0.85 1.23
N GLU A 120 7.86 2.07 1.76
CA GLU A 120 8.72 3.19 1.39
C GLU A 120 10.19 2.88 1.69
N PHE A 121 10.51 2.34 2.87
CA PHE A 121 11.88 1.95 3.22
C PHE A 121 12.51 0.99 2.20
N PHE A 122 11.83 -0.11 1.88
CA PHE A 122 12.35 -1.11 0.94
C PHE A 122 12.28 -0.65 -0.52
N SER A 123 11.30 0.17 -0.89
CA SER A 123 11.16 0.74 -2.23
C SER A 123 12.31 1.69 -2.54
N LEU A 124 12.67 2.55 -1.58
CA LEU A 124 13.76 3.51 -1.72
C LEU A 124 15.14 2.84 -1.79
N ASN A 125 15.26 1.67 -1.17
CA ASN A 125 16.48 0.87 -1.14
C ASN A 125 16.49 -0.28 -2.17
N ILE A 126 15.49 -0.35 -3.06
CA ILE A 126 15.38 -1.43 -4.05
C ILE A 126 16.58 -1.49 -5.01
N GLU A 127 17.29 -0.37 -5.15
CA GLU A 127 18.52 -0.24 -5.90
C GLU A 127 19.66 -1.17 -5.41
N ILE A 128 19.60 -1.62 -4.16
CA ILE A 128 20.53 -2.61 -3.60
C ILE A 128 20.47 -3.93 -4.37
N LEU A 129 19.30 -4.29 -4.91
CA LEU A 129 19.13 -5.45 -5.78
C LEU A 129 19.91 -5.33 -7.10
N PHE A 130 20.26 -4.11 -7.51
CA PHE A 130 20.97 -3.84 -8.76
C PHE A 130 22.44 -3.47 -8.57
N GLY A 131 22.97 -3.65 -7.35
CA GLY A 131 24.40 -3.52 -7.07
C GLY A 131 24.84 -2.17 -6.51
N LEU A 132 23.90 -1.25 -6.26
CA LEU A 132 24.18 -0.04 -5.47
C LEU A 132 24.31 -0.44 -3.99
N ARG A 133 25.37 0.00 -3.31
CA ARG A 133 25.72 -0.48 -1.96
C ARG A 133 25.50 0.55 -0.87
N GLU A 134 24.62 1.51 -1.13
CA GLU A 134 24.31 2.60 -0.21
C GLU A 134 22.85 2.48 0.18
N ILE A 135 22.59 2.46 1.49
CA ILE A 135 21.24 2.61 2.01
C ILE A 135 20.90 4.09 1.87
N GLN A 136 19.86 4.37 1.11
CA GLN A 136 19.34 5.70 0.96
C GLN A 136 18.31 5.96 2.06
N ILE A 137 18.55 7.01 2.83
CA ILE A 137 17.59 7.57 3.78
C ILE A 137 17.27 8.97 3.26
N SER A 138 16.08 9.13 2.69
CA SER A 138 15.60 10.40 2.17
C SER A 138 14.39 10.89 2.96
N SER A 139 14.04 12.16 2.78
CA SER A 139 12.81 12.72 3.36
C SER A 139 11.54 12.04 2.82
N GLU A 140 11.60 11.42 1.63
CA GLU A 140 10.46 10.72 1.02
C GLU A 140 10.03 9.53 1.87
N MET A 141 11.00 8.83 2.49
CA MET A 141 10.77 7.75 3.46
C MET A 141 9.98 8.20 4.69
N ILE A 142 9.92 9.51 4.98
CA ILE A 142 9.27 10.07 6.16
C ILE A 142 7.95 10.77 5.79
N ILE A 143 7.92 11.50 4.67
CA ILE A 143 6.78 12.35 4.31
C ILE A 143 5.52 11.53 4.03
N SER A 144 5.58 10.48 3.20
CA SER A 144 4.39 9.67 2.89
C SER A 144 3.84 8.97 4.14
N PRO A 145 4.66 8.26 4.94
CA PRO A 145 4.16 7.59 6.14
C PRO A 145 3.62 8.57 7.18
N LEU A 146 4.19 9.77 7.29
CA LEU A 146 3.67 10.82 8.17
C LEU A 146 2.27 11.29 7.75
N LEU A 147 2.03 11.46 6.45
CA LEU A 147 0.70 11.82 5.94
C LEU A 147 -0.32 10.70 6.23
N PHE A 148 0.04 9.45 6.01
CA PHE A 148 -0.81 8.31 6.37
C PHE A 148 -1.09 8.24 7.87
N LEU A 149 -0.10 8.51 8.71
CA LEU A 149 -0.26 8.56 10.16
C LEU A 149 -1.26 9.65 10.58
N ILE A 150 -1.13 10.87 10.04
CA ILE A 150 -2.06 11.97 10.31
C ILE A 150 -3.48 11.58 9.91
N MET A 151 -3.66 11.01 8.71
CA MET A 151 -4.97 10.57 8.23
C MET A 151 -5.58 9.47 9.10
N THR A 152 -4.77 8.51 9.53
CA THR A 152 -5.21 7.41 10.42
C THR A 152 -5.63 7.94 11.78
N LEU A 153 -4.87 8.88 12.36
CA LEU A 153 -5.23 9.52 13.63
C LEU A 153 -6.52 10.33 13.51
N MET A 154 -6.67 11.12 12.44
CA MET A 154 -7.93 11.85 12.18
C MET A 154 -9.12 10.92 12.07
N TYR A 155 -8.93 9.76 11.41
CA TYR A 155 -9.98 8.75 11.29
C TYR A 155 -10.33 8.12 12.64
N GLU A 156 -9.34 7.77 13.45
CA GLU A 156 -9.56 7.20 14.78
C GLU A 156 -10.30 8.16 15.72
N VAL A 157 -9.96 9.45 15.66
CA VAL A 157 -10.69 10.50 16.38
C VAL A 157 -12.14 10.58 15.88
N ALA A 158 -12.38 10.53 14.57
CA ALA A 158 -13.73 10.53 14.01
C ALA A 158 -14.55 9.30 14.45
N VAL A 159 -13.95 8.11 14.52
CA VAL A 159 -14.61 6.91 15.05
C VAL A 159 -14.98 7.10 16.52
N SER A 160 -14.05 7.62 17.33
CA SER A 160 -14.27 7.83 18.76
C SER A 160 -15.42 8.81 19.03
N ILE A 161 -15.48 9.93 18.29
CA ILE A 161 -16.58 10.90 18.38
C ILE A 161 -17.91 10.29 17.92
N THR A 162 -17.88 9.45 16.88
CA THR A 162 -19.10 8.78 16.39
C THR A 162 -19.63 7.78 17.41
N GLU A 163 -18.75 7.00 18.05
CA GLU A 163 -19.12 6.07 19.13
C GLU A 163 -19.69 6.81 20.36
N GLU A 164 -19.11 7.93 20.76
CA GLU A 164 -19.57 8.74 21.90
C GLU A 164 -20.93 9.40 21.65
N ASN A 165 -21.16 9.91 20.44
CA ASN A 165 -22.46 10.48 20.05
C ASN A 165 -23.58 9.42 20.00
N GLU A 166 -23.27 8.15 19.73
CA GLU A 166 -24.26 7.07 19.77
C GLU A 166 -24.65 6.65 21.19
N LEU A 167 -23.79 6.90 22.20
CA LEU A 167 -24.08 6.61 23.60
C LEU A 167 -24.89 7.71 24.30
N THR A 168 -24.99 8.89 23.69
CA THR A 168 -25.65 10.08 24.25
C THR A 168 -27.05 10.35 23.69
N ILE A 169 -27.52 9.54 22.72
CA ILE A 169 -28.88 9.58 22.14
C ILE A 169 -29.69 8.39 22.68
#